data_AF-A0A961YVZ5-F1
#
_entry.id   AF-A0A961YVZ5-F1
#
_cell.length_a   1.000
_cell.length_b   1.000
_cell.length_c   1.000
_cell.angle_alpha   90.00
_cell.angle_beta   90.00
_cell.angle_gamma   90.00
#
_symmetry.space_group_name_H-M   'P 1'
#
loop_
_entity.id
_entity.type
_entity.pdbx_description
1 polymer ?
#
loop_
_entity_poly.entity_id
_entity_poly.type
_entity_poly.pdbx_seq_one_letter_code
_entity_poly.pdbx_strand_id
1 'polypeptide(L)' 'KMRKFRIRTLAGDRVRVEMTPYDLDKGRINFRHKAEGGPAPGGAPRRPPPRRR' A
#
# COMPACT_ATOMS: atom_id res chain seq x y z
N LYS A 1 -2.79 15.01 0.17
CA LYS A 1 -2.31 14.07 1.21
C LYS A 1 -1.36 13.02 0.62
N MET A 2 -1.77 12.26 -0.39
CA MET A 2 -0.95 11.21 -1.02
C MET A 2 0.43 11.68 -1.52
N ARG A 3 0.52 12.84 -2.21
CA ARG A 3 1.80 13.38 -2.71
C ARG A 3 2.80 13.76 -1.60
N LYS A 4 2.31 14.33 -0.49
CA LYS A 4 3.15 14.70 0.67
C LYS A 4 3.76 13.46 1.33
N PHE A 5 3.00 12.37 1.43
CA PHE A 5 3.45 11.10 2.00
C PHE A 5 4.06 10.14 0.96
N ARG A 6 4.31 10.61 -0.27
CA ARG A 6 4.90 9.82 -1.36
C ARG A 6 4.19 8.48 -1.64
N ILE A 7 2.87 8.43 -1.42
CA ILE A 7 2.08 7.22 -1.67
C ILE A 7 1.91 7.06 -3.18
N ARG A 8 2.44 5.97 -3.74
CA ARG A 8 2.30 5.58 -5.14
C ARG A 8 1.09 4.67 -5.32
N THR A 9 0.36 4.83 -6.42
CA THR A 9 -0.75 3.95 -6.81
C THR A 9 -0.23 2.96 -7.85
N LEU A 10 -0.47 1.66 -7.62
CA LEU A 10 -0.22 0.58 -8.55
C LEU A 10 -1.54 -0.06 -8.98
N ALA A 11 -1.53 -0.75 -10.12
CA ALA A 11 -2.69 -1.54 -10.54
C ALA A 11 -2.97 -2.66 -9.51
N GLY A 12 -4.23 -2.81 -9.10
CA GLY A 12 -4.66 -3.77 -8.06
C GLY A 12 -4.78 -3.18 -6.65
N ASP A 13 -4.45 -1.89 -6.46
CA ASP A 13 -4.61 -1.25 -5.16
C ASP A 13 -6.06 -0.89 -4.84
N ARG A 14 -6.49 -1.23 -3.61
CA ARG A 14 -7.77 -0.77 -3.07
C ARG A 14 -7.65 0.68 -2.61
N VAL A 15 -8.37 1.59 -3.26
CA VAL A 15 -8.31 3.03 -3.00
C VAL A 15 -9.69 3.62 -2.73
N ARG A 16 -9.75 4.71 -1.96
CA ARG A 16 -10.94 5.55 -1.81
C ARG A 16 -10.84 6.76 -2.72
N VAL A 17 -11.91 6.99 -3.47
CA VAL A 17 -12.02 8.05 -4.47
C VAL A 17 -13.11 9.03 -4.02
N GLU A 18 -12.80 10.32 -4.08
CA GLU A 18 -13.78 11.40 -3.99
C GLU A 18 -14.14 11.83 -5.41
N MET A 19 -15.42 11.77 -5.77
CA MET A 19 -15.88 12.09 -7.12
C MET A 19 -16.00 13.60 -7.32
N THR A 20 -15.75 14.05 -8.55
CA THR A 20 -16.06 15.43 -8.94
C THR A 20 -17.58 15.50 -9.21
N PRO A 21 -18.32 16.48 -8.69
CA PRO A 21 -19.78 16.53 -8.78
C PRO A 21 -20.33 16.62 -10.22
N TYR A 22 -19.46 16.88 -11.19
CA TYR A 22 -19.83 17.08 -12.58
C TYR A 22 -19.53 15.86 -13.47
N ASP A 23 -18.56 15.01 -13.09
CA ASP A 23 -18.10 13.87 -13.89
C ASP A 23 -17.89 12.64 -12.99
N LEU A 24 -18.74 11.62 -13.14
CA LEU A 24 -18.61 10.33 -12.43
C LEU A 24 -17.48 9.44 -12.98
N ASP A 25 -16.91 9.81 -14.12
CA ASP A 25 -15.74 9.12 -14.67
C ASP A 25 -14.41 9.68 -14.11
N LYS A 26 -14.45 10.87 -13.48
CA LYS A 26 -13.27 11.56 -12.96
C LYS A 26 -13.34 11.73 -11.46
N GLY A 27 -12.44 11.06 -10.76
CA GLY A 27 -12.34 11.11 -9.31
C GLY A 27 -10.92 11.40 -8.82
N ARG A 28 -10.83 11.94 -7.61
CA ARG A 28 -9.56 12.19 -6.91
C ARG A 28 -9.32 11.13 -5.86
N ILE A 29 -8.16 10.47 -5.94
CA ILE A 29 -7.75 9.47 -4.95
C ILE A 29 -7.22 10.16 -3.69
N ASN A 30 -7.89 9.97 -2.56
CA ASN A 30 -7.48 10.55 -1.28
C ASN A 30 -6.69 9.54 -0.42
N PHE A 31 -7.07 8.25 -0.46
CA PHE A 31 -6.53 7.24 0.42
C PHE A 31 -6.33 5.88 -0.26
N ARG A 32 -5.22 5.19 0.07
CA ARG A 32 -4.95 3.80 -0.32
C ARG A 32 -4.99 2.93 0.93
N HIS A 33 -5.74 1.83 0.87
CA HIS A 33 -5.80 0.85 1.94
C HIS A 33 -4.54 0.00 1.97
N LYS A 34 -4.06 -0.31 3.17
CA LYS A 34 -2.99 -1.30 3.35
C LYS A 34 -3.61 -2.67 3.09
N ALA A 35 -3.04 -3.43 2.16
CA ALA A 35 -3.47 -4.80 1.94
C ALA A 35 -3.28 -5.60 3.23
N GLU A 36 -4.34 -6.27 3.71
CA GLU A 36 -4.30 -7.12 4.91
C GLU A 36 -3.28 -8.27 4.79
N GLY A 37 -2.77 -8.56 3.58
CA GLY A 37 -1.76 -9.59 3.31
C GLY A 37 -0.32 -9.09 3.11
N GLY A 38 -0.02 -7.81 3.35
CA GLY A 38 1.37 -7.36 3.38
C GLY A 38 2.09 -7.93 4.60
N PRO A 39 3.33 -8.44 4.49
CA PRO A 39 4.00 -9.06 5.62
C PRO A 39 4.00 -8.05 6.77
N ALA A 40 3.60 -8.51 7.96
CA ALA A 40 3.78 -7.78 9.19
C ALA A 40 5.20 -7.19 9.23
N PRO A 41 5.46 -6.07 9.94
CA PRO A 41 6.82 -5.59 10.20
C PRO A 41 7.58 -6.53 11.16
N GLY A 42 7.61 -7.82 10.83
CA GLY A 42 8.19 -8.95 11.56
C GLY A 42 8.47 -10.13 10.62
N GLY A 43 8.81 -9.86 9.36
CA GLY A 43 9.12 -10.87 8.35
C GLY A 43 10.47 -11.55 8.57
N ALA A 44 10.39 -12.83 8.95
CA ALA A 44 11.40 -13.89 9.02
C ALA A 44 12.31 -13.93 10.28
N PRO A 45 12.22 -14.96 11.14
CA PRO A 45 13.32 -15.24 12.05
C PRO A 45 14.58 -15.51 11.21
N ARG A 46 15.60 -14.69 11.41
CA ARG A 46 16.91 -14.85 10.78
C ARG A 46 17.40 -16.26 11.06
N ARG A 47 17.40 -17.11 10.04
CA ARG A 47 17.94 -18.47 10.10
C ARG A 47 19.37 -18.39 10.69
N PRO A 48 19.66 -19.07 11.81
CA PRO A 48 20.98 -18.95 12.43
C PRO A 48 22.05 -19.54 11.49
N PRO A 49 23.27 -18.97 11.47
CA PRO A 49 24.33 -19.46 10.60
C PRO A 49 24.72 -20.89 11.00
N PRO A 50 25.07 -21.76 10.04
CA PRO A 50 25.52 -23.11 10.36
C PRO A 50 26.84 -23.03 11.12
N ARG A 51 26.85 -23.58 12.35
CA ARG A 51 28.07 -23.79 13.13
C ARG A 51 28.94 -24.81 12.40
N ARG A 52 30.07 -24.37 11.86
CA ARG A 52 31.14 -25.29 11.43
C ARG A 52 31.74 -25.94 12.69
N ARG A 53 31.81 -27.27 12.65
CA ARG A 53 32.62 -28.09 13.56
C ARG A 53 34.10 -27.89 13.27
#